data_AF-A0A109JI90-F1
#
_entry.id   AF-A0A109JI90-F1
#
_cell.length_a   1.000
_cell.length_b   1.000
_cell.length_c   1.000
_cell.angle_alpha   90.00
_cell.angle_beta   90.00
_cell.angle_gamma   90.00
#
_symmetry.space_group_name_H-M   'P 1'
#
loop_
_entity.id
_entity.type
_entity.pdbx_description
1 polymer ?
#
loop_
_entity_poly.entity_id
_entity_poly.type
_entity_poly.pdbx_seq_one_letter_code
_entity_poly.pdbx_strand_id
1 'polypeptide(L)'
;MRHSAEVVALWFEPTLNQTFAAIAEHYDTTILPTRGRKPRDKGKVESAALIVERRILVGLRHRRFFNLTDLNTTPVVSWRS
;
A
#
# COMPACT_ATOMS: atom_id res chain seq x y z
N MET A 1 22.44 -3.30 8.92
CA MET A 1 21.55 -2.14 9.15
C MET A 1 20.39 -2.26 8.18
N ARG A 2 19.15 -2.20 8.66
CA ARG A 2 17.93 -2.40 7.87
C ARG A 2 17.72 -1.19 6.96
N HIS A 3 17.70 -1.42 5.65
CA HIS A 3 17.39 -0.40 4.64
C HIS A 3 15.89 -0.09 4.65
N SER A 4 15.47 0.84 5.50
CA SER A 4 14.19 1.52 5.36
C SER A 4 14.33 2.50 4.18
N ALA A 5 13.67 2.20 3.05
CA ALA A 5 13.68 3.07 1.88
C ALA A 5 12.74 4.26 2.12
N GLU A 6 13.27 5.37 2.64
CA GLU A 6 12.58 6.66 2.63
C GLU A 6 12.90 7.38 1.32
N VAL A 7 11.88 7.55 0.48
CA VAL A 7 11.99 8.30 -0.78
C VAL A 7 12.01 9.79 -0.44
N VAL A 8 13.21 10.38 -0.47
CA VAL A 8 13.39 11.83 -0.30
C VAL A 8 13.11 12.50 -1.65
N ALA A 9 12.01 13.26 -1.72
CA ALA A 9 11.69 14.08 -2.88
C ALA A 9 12.66 15.27 -2.95
N LEU A 10 13.80 15.11 -3.62
CA LEU A 10 14.71 16.20 -3.97
C LEU A 10 14.13 16.97 -5.17
N TRP A 11 14.05 18.29 -5.04
CA TRP A 11 13.34 19.20 -5.96
C TRP A 11 13.94 19.25 -7.38
N PHE A 12 15.12 18.66 -7.61
CA PHE A 12 15.82 18.73 -8.89
C PHE A 12 15.94 17.41 -9.67
N GLU A 13 15.68 16.24 -9.09
CA GLU A 13 15.65 14.97 -9.83
C GLU A 13 14.92 13.93 -8.97
N PRO A 14 13.65 13.60 -9.24
CA PRO A 14 13.01 12.49 -8.57
C PRO A 14 13.60 11.18 -9.12
N THR A 15 14.66 10.68 -8.50
CA THR A 15 15.17 9.34 -8.84
C THR A 15 14.15 8.31 -8.38
N LEU A 16 13.39 7.77 -9.33
CA LEU A 16 12.49 6.64 -9.09
C LEU A 16 13.36 5.42 -8.71
N ASN A 17 13.07 4.76 -7.59
CA ASN A 17 13.76 3.52 -7.23
C ASN A 17 13.58 2.49 -8.37
N GLN A 18 14.65 1.74 -8.71
CA GLN A 18 14.67 0.74 -9.78
C GLN A 18 13.49 -0.24 -9.70
N THR A 19 13.06 -0.62 -8.49
CA THR A 19 11.89 -1.49 -8.31
C THR A 19 10.60 -0.83 -8.81
N PHE A 20 10.40 0.45 -8.54
CA PHE A 20 9.23 1.17 -9.03
C PHE A 20 9.29 1.39 -10.55
N ALA A 21 10.49 1.59 -11.11
CA ALA A 21 10.67 1.67 -12.57
C ALA A 21 10.28 0.35 -13.26
N ALA A 22 10.72 -0.78 -12.73
CA ALA A 22 10.36 -2.09 -13.28
C ALA A 22 8.86 -2.39 -13.17
N ILE A 23 8.19 -1.95 -12.09
CA ILE A 23 6.73 -2.05 -11.95
C ILE A 23 6.02 -1.16 -12.97
N ALA A 24 6.50 0.07 -13.15
CA ALA A 24 5.96 1.01 -14.14
C ALA A 24 6.01 0.43 -15.55
N GLU A 25 7.16 -0.16 -15.92
CA GLU A 25 7.36 -0.81 -17.22
C GLU A 25 6.51 -2.08 -17.37
N HIS A 26 6.47 -2.95 -16.37
CA HIS A 26 5.73 -4.21 -16.44
C HIS A 26 4.22 -4.03 -16.58
N TYR A 27 3.66 -3.02 -15.92
CA TYR A 27 2.22 -2.74 -15.95
C TYR A 27 1.83 -1.61 -16.91
N ASP A 28 2.75 -1.16 -17.77
CA ASP A 28 2.56 -0.02 -18.69
C ASP A 28 1.92 1.19 -18.00
N THR A 29 2.45 1.55 -16.83
CA THR A 29 1.88 2.55 -15.93
C THR A 29 2.89 3.63 -15.55
N THR A 30 2.47 4.89 -15.48
CA THR A 30 3.34 6.01 -15.12
C THR A 30 3.27 6.29 -13.61
N ILE A 31 4.40 6.19 -12.92
CA ILE A 31 4.51 6.52 -11.50
C ILE A 31 4.97 7.96 -11.32
N LEU A 32 4.09 8.81 -10.78
CA LEU A 32 4.41 10.20 -10.46
C LEU A 32 4.80 10.34 -8.98
N PRO A 33 5.95 10.97 -8.66
CA PRO A 33 6.32 11.20 -7.27
C PRO A 33 5.32 12.13 -6.59
N THR A 34 4.90 11.77 -5.37
CA THR A 34 3.92 12.54 -4.60
C THR A 34 4.49 13.92 -4.23
N ARG A 35 3.74 14.98 -4.48
CA ARG A 35 4.15 16.35 -4.11
C ARG A 35 4.27 16.47 -2.58
N GLY A 36 5.48 16.73 -2.07
CA GLY A 36 5.75 16.81 -0.62
C GLY A 36 5.04 17.95 0.13
N ARG A 37 4.71 19.07 -0.55
CA ARG A 37 4.20 20.28 0.12
C ARG A 37 2.67 20.41 0.15
N LYS A 38 1.93 19.59 -0.61
CA LYS A 38 0.46 19.49 -0.55
C LYS A 38 0.02 18.08 -0.97
N PRO A 39 -0.17 17.16 -0.02
CA PRO A 39 -0.60 15.79 -0.31
C PRO A 39 -2.08 15.77 -0.74
N ARG A 40 -2.36 16.10 -2.02
CA ARG A 40 -3.74 16.00 -2.58
C ARG A 40 -4.16 14.55 -2.83
N ASP A 41 -3.21 13.70 -3.20
CA ASP A 41 -3.48 12.31 -3.59
C ASP A 41 -3.30 11.32 -2.43
N LYS A 42 -2.56 11.73 -1.40
CA LYS A 42 -2.32 10.94 -0.20
C LYS A 42 -3.62 10.61 0.54
N GLY A 43 -4.55 11.55 0.60
CA GLY A 43 -5.84 11.36 1.26
C GLY A 43 -6.68 10.23 0.64
N LYS A 44 -6.60 10.03 -0.69
CA LYS A 44 -7.30 8.92 -1.35
C LYS A 44 -6.66 7.57 -1.03
N VAL A 45 -5.33 7.50 -1.04
CA VAL A 45 -4.57 6.29 -0.70
C VAL A 45 -4.79 5.91 0.76
N GLU A 46 -4.68 6.86 1.68
CA GLU A 46 -4.93 6.63 3.11
C GLU A 46 -6.38 6.23 3.37
N SER A 47 -7.35 6.86 2.71
CA SER A 47 -8.75 6.47 2.84
C SER A 47 -9.02 5.05 2.32
N ALA A 48 -8.43 4.69 1.17
CA ALA A 48 -8.55 3.33 0.64
C ALA A 48 -7.89 2.31 1.57
N ALA A 49 -6.69 2.61 2.09
CA ALA A 49 -6.01 1.77 3.07
C ALA A 49 -6.85 1.58 4.33
N LEU A 50 -7.44 2.65 4.87
CA LEU A 50 -8.34 2.60 6.03
C LEU A 50 -9.59 1.76 5.75
N ILE A 51 -10.20 1.87 4.56
CA ILE A 51 -11.37 1.06 4.18
C ILE A 51 -11.01 -0.43 4.13
N VAL A 52 -9.87 -0.75 3.51
CA VAL A 52 -9.37 -2.13 3.41
C VAL A 52 -9.07 -2.69 4.80
N GLU A 53 -8.31 -1.95 5.61
CA GLU A 53 -7.97 -2.33 6.98
C GLU A 53 -9.23 -2.58 7.82
N ARG A 54 -10.19 -1.65 7.80
CA ARG A 54 -11.44 -1.78 8.54
C ARG A 54 -12.21 -3.03 8.12
N ARG A 55 -12.30 -3.32 6.82
CA ARG A 55 -13.00 -4.51 6.32
C ARG A 55 -12.33 -5.80 6.78
N ILE A 56 -11.02 -5.88 6.69
CA ILE A 56 -10.23 -7.04 7.13
C ILE A 56 -10.40 -7.24 8.64
N LEU A 57 -10.14 -6.20 9.44
CA LEU A 57 -10.19 -6.30 10.90
C LEU A 57 -11.59 -6.63 11.41
N VAL A 58 -12.64 -6.07 10.80
CA VAL A 58 -14.02 -6.39 11.17
C VAL A 58 -14.33 -7.89 10.94
N GLY A 59 -13.87 -8.48 9.84
CA GLY A 59 -14.03 -9.91 9.56
C GLY A 59 -13.23 -10.82 10.50
N LEU A 60 -12.13 -10.31 11.06
CA LEU A 60 -11.21 -11.07 11.89
C LEU A 60 -11.35 -10.85 13.41
N ARG A 61 -12.08 -9.82 13.86
CA ARG A 61 -12.09 -9.34 15.27
C ARG A 61 -12.48 -10.38 16.35
N HIS A 62 -13.09 -11.49 15.97
CA HIS A 62 -13.52 -12.56 16.90
C HIS A 62 -12.72 -13.86 16.71
N ARG A 63 -11.65 -13.84 15.92
CA ARG A 63 -10.80 -15.00 15.63
C ARG A 63 -9.39 -14.74 16.18
N ARG A 64 -8.78 -15.76 16.79
CA ARG A 64 -7.38 -15.73 17.21
C ARG A 64 -6.59 -16.66 16.31
N PHE A 65 -5.48 -16.17 15.78
CA PHE A 65 -4.57 -16.95 14.95
C PHE A 65 -3.26 -17.16 15.70
N PHE A 66 -2.71 -18.37 15.61
CA PHE A 66 -1.43 -18.72 16.27
C PHE A 66 -0.29 -18.89 15.26
N ASN A 67 -0.60 -18.83 13.96
CA ASN A 67 0.37 -18.85 12.87
C ASN A 67 -0.18 -18.04 11.67
N LEU A 68 0.72 -17.65 10.77
CA LEU A 68 0.39 -16.81 9.60
C LEU A 68 -0.39 -17.57 8.51
N THR A 69 -0.18 -18.89 8.39
CA THR A 69 -0.85 -19.71 7.38
C THR A 69 -2.36 -19.76 7.61
N ASP A 70 -2.79 -19.94 8.85
CA ASP A 70 -4.21 -19.97 9.24
C ASP A 70 -4.88 -18.60 9.00
N LEU A 71 -4.14 -17.51 9.22
CA LEU A 71 -4.62 -16.16 8.90
C LEU A 71 -4.80 -15.98 7.39
N ASN A 72 -3.83 -16.38 6.58
CA ASN A 72 -3.84 -16.18 5.12
C ASN A 72 -4.88 -17.04 4.39
N THR A 73 -5.19 -18.23 4.93
CA THR A 73 -6.23 -19.11 4.37
C THR A 73 -7.64 -18.68 4.76
N THR A 74 -7.78 -17.72 5.69
CA THR A 74 -9.08 -17.24 6.15
C THR A 74 -9.65 -16.21 5.16
N PRO A 75 -10.80 -16.49 4.52
CA PRO A 75 -11.46 -15.51 3.67
C PRO A 75 -12.07 -14.39 4.52
N VAL A 76 -11.59 -13.15 4.32
CA VAL A 76 -12.01 -11.96 5.08
C VAL A 76 -12.97 -11.04 4.33
N VAL A 77 -13.20 -11.27 3.03
CA VAL A 77 -14.03 -10.39 2.19
C VAL A 77 -15.14 -11.20 1.50
N SER A 78 -16.39 -10.89 1.83
CA SER A 78 -17.58 -11.33 1.12
C SER A 78 -18.15 -10.15 0.34
N TRP A 79 -17.90 -10.09 -0.97
CA TRP A 79 -18.52 -9.10 -1.85
C TRP A 79 -19.94 -9.55 -2.19
N ARG A 80 -20.93 -9.11 -1.40
CA ARG A 80 -22.35 -9.26 -1.77
C ARG A 80 -22.80 -7.92 -2.36
N SER A 81 -22.94 -7.89 -3.68
CA SER A 81 -23.63 -6.85 -4.45
C SER A 81 -25.14 -7.06 -4.37
#